data_AF-A0A0F9N989-F1
#
_entry.id   AF-A0A0F9N989-F1
#
_cell.length_a   1.000
_cell.length_b   1.000
_cell.length_c   1.000
_cell.angle_alpha   90.00
_cell.angle_beta   90.00
_cell.angle_gamma   90.00
#
_symmetry.space_group_name_H-M   'P 1'
#
loop_
_entity.id
_entity.type
_entity.pdbx_description
1 polymer ?
#
loop_
_entity_poly.entity_id
_entity_poly.type
_entity_poly.pdbx_seq_one_letter_code
_entity_poly.pdbx_strand_id
1 'polypeptide(L)' 'MHTHPDGAFHSCIDDEYPILTLPGSLSIVIPDFANIKIRSILSEMMVYRLIINEWKLQSKEEVKDLFKIIG' A
#
# COMPACT_ATOMS: atom_id res chain seq x y z
N MET A 1 -0.41 1.00 6.76
CA MET A 1 -1.55 1.49 5.94
C MET A 1 -1.70 2.96 6.19
N HIS A 2 -1.87 3.75 5.13
CA HIS A 2 -2.19 5.17 5.20
C HIS A 2 -2.98 5.57 3.94
N THR A 3 -3.36 6.84 3.86
CA THR A 3 -4.17 7.39 2.76
C THR A 3 -3.51 8.62 2.18
N HIS A 4 -3.62 8.80 0.86
CA HIS A 4 -3.21 10.02 0.18
C HIS A 4 -4.42 10.87 -0.22
N PRO A 5 -4.27 12.20 -0.38
CA PRO A 5 -5.35 13.07 -0.83
C PRO A 5 -5.92 12.69 -2.21
N ASP A 6 -5.09 12.13 -3.09
CA ASP A 6 -5.41 11.81 -4.46
C ASP A 6 -5.07 10.34 -4.81
N GLY A 7 -3.96 10.07 -5.48
CA GLY A 7 -3.61 8.75 -5.99
C GLY A 7 -2.94 7.85 -4.95
N ALA A 8 -3.08 6.54 -5.13
CA ALA A 8 -2.33 5.57 -4.36
C ALA A 8 -0.96 5.35 -5.00
N PHE A 9 0.10 5.74 -4.29
CA PHE A 9 1.49 5.53 -4.67
C PHE A 9 2.39 5.70 -3.43
N HIS A 10 3.59 5.12 -3.45
CA HIS A 10 4.64 5.49 -2.48
C HIS A 10 5.26 6.83 -2.90
N SER A 11 5.13 7.84 -2.04
CA SER A 11 5.86 9.09 -2.20
C SER A 11 7.32 8.92 -1.78
N CYS A 12 8.15 9.91 -2.09
CA CYS A 12 9.53 9.93 -1.60
C CYS A 12 9.62 9.88 -0.07
N ILE A 13 8.63 10.43 0.65
CA ILE A 13 8.60 10.40 2.12
C ILE A 13 8.32 8.99 2.63
N ASP A 14 7.46 8.23 1.95
CA ASP A 14 7.17 6.84 2.33
C ASP A 14 8.37 5.92 2.14
N ASP A 15 9.18 6.19 1.11
CA ASP A 15 10.41 5.45 0.82
C ASP A 15 11.57 5.83 1.76
N GLU A 16 11.77 7.13 2.00
CA GLU A 16 12.93 7.65 2.73
C GLU A 16 12.75 7.60 4.26
N TYR A 17 11.52 7.78 4.74
CA TYR A 17 11.20 7.84 6.17
C TYR A 17 10.10 6.85 6.60
N PRO A 18 10.23 5.53 6.29
CA PRO A 18 9.21 4.57 6.64
C PRO A 18 9.15 4.32 8.15
N ILE A 19 7.94 4.24 8.69
CA ILE A 19 7.72 3.78 10.08
C ILE A 19 8.13 2.31 10.24
N LEU A 20 7.90 1.49 9.20
CA LEU A 20 8.22 0.07 9.20
C LEU A 20 9.57 -0.18 8.52
N THR A 21 10.53 -0.77 9.24
CA THR A 21 11.90 -1.00 8.76
C THR A 21 12.28 -2.47 8.66
N LEU A 22 11.42 -3.39 9.09
CA LEU A 22 11.67 -4.83 9.03
C LEU A 22 11.41 -5.38 7.62
N PRO A 23 12.36 -6.11 7.00
CA PRO A 23 12.11 -6.78 5.73
C PRO A 23 10.88 -7.67 5.79
N GLY A 24 10.07 -7.62 4.74
CA GLY A 24 8.77 -8.30 4.65
C GLY A 24 7.59 -7.44 5.10
N SER A 25 7.81 -6.27 5.71
CA SER A 25 6.75 -5.31 6.06
C SER A 25 5.93 -4.90 4.84
N LEU A 26 4.65 -4.59 5.07
CA LEU A 26 3.71 -4.14 4.05
C LEU A 26 3.30 -2.68 4.27
N SER A 27 3.35 -1.91 3.19
CA SER A 27 2.77 -0.56 3.10
C SER A 27 1.56 -0.62 2.17
N ILE A 28 0.40 -0.18 2.64
CA ILE A 28 -0.85 -0.19 1.88
C ILE A 28 -1.32 1.26 1.79
N VAL A 29 -1.38 1.78 0.57
CA VAL A 29 -1.77 3.16 0.27
C VAL A 29 -3.17 3.15 -0.33
N ILE A 30 -4.10 3.86 0.31
CA ILE A 30 -5.47 4.03 -0.18
C ILE A 30 -5.61 5.45 -0.74
N PRO A 31 -6.18 5.63 -1.96
CA PRO A 31 -6.38 6.95 -2.53
C PRO A 31 -7.55 7.72 -1.88
N ASP A 32 -7.73 8.97 -2.30
CA ASP A 32 -8.90 9.81 -1.99
C ASP A 32 -9.22 9.92 -0.50
N PHE A 33 -8.27 10.44 0.28
CA PHE A 33 -8.44 10.68 1.72
C PHE A 33 -9.79 11.32 2.03
N ALA A 34 -10.45 10.79 3.06
CA ALA A 34 -11.79 11.18 3.52
C ALA A 34 -12.95 10.94 2.52
N ASN A 35 -12.71 10.42 1.32
CA ASN A 35 -13.73 10.08 0.33
C ASN A 35 -13.62 8.63 -0.17
N ILE A 36 -13.29 7.73 0.77
CA ILE A 36 -12.95 6.35 0.44
C ILE A 36 -14.23 5.57 0.10
N LYS A 37 -14.32 5.09 -1.14
CA LYS A 37 -15.38 4.17 -1.58
C LYS A 37 -14.97 2.72 -1.33
N ILE A 38 -15.52 2.09 -0.30
CA ILE A 38 -15.14 0.74 0.17
C ILE A 38 -15.05 -0.30 -0.96
N ARG A 39 -16.00 -0.27 -1.93
CA ARG A 39 -16.01 -1.22 -3.05
C ARG A 39 -14.90 -1.00 -4.10
N SER A 40 -14.38 0.23 -4.23
CA SER A 40 -13.33 0.56 -5.21
C SER A 40 -11.92 0.51 -4.61
N ILE A 41 -11.78 0.57 -3.28
CA ILE A 41 -10.49 0.42 -2.57
C ILE A 41 -9.69 -0.76 -3.13
N LEU A 42 -10.34 -1.92 -3.32
CA LEU A 42 -9.68 -3.15 -3.77
C LEU A 42 -8.97 -2.99 -5.12
N SER A 43 -9.54 -2.18 -6.01
CA SER A 43 -8.98 -1.94 -7.34
C SER A 43 -7.99 -0.78 -7.39
N GLU A 44 -8.10 0.15 -6.44
CA GLU A 44 -7.43 1.47 -6.47
C GLU A 44 -6.27 1.58 -5.47
N MET A 45 -6.23 0.75 -4.43
CA MET A 45 -5.12 0.73 -3.48
C MET A 45 -3.83 0.21 -4.13
N MET A 46 -2.69 0.69 -3.63
CA MET A 46 -1.37 0.15 -3.95
C MET A 46 -0.77 -0.52 -2.73
N VAL A 47 -0.11 -1.66 -2.93
CA VAL A 47 0.54 -2.44 -1.87
C VAL A 47 2.01 -2.56 -2.19
N TYR A 48 2.86 -2.16 -1.26
CA TYR A 48 4.30 -2.28 -1.35
C TYR A 48 4.81 -3.22 -0.28
N ARG A 49 5.88 -3.96 -0.60
CA ARG A 49 6.57 -4.85 0.32
C ARG A 49 8.03 -4.43 0.44
N LEU A 50 8.52 -4.31 1.68
CA LEU A 50 9.92 -4.01 1.93
C LEU A 50 10.77 -5.26 1.67
N ILE A 51 11.58 -5.25 0.61
CA ILE A 51 12.51 -6.31 0.25
C ILE A 51 13.92 -5.73 0.31
N ILE A 52 14.68 -6.10 1.34
CA ILE A 52 16.10 -5.72 1.50
C ILE A 52 16.30 -4.22 1.26
N ASN A 53 15.82 -3.40 2.19
CA ASN A 53 15.91 -1.92 2.17
C ASN A 53 15.24 -1.21 0.97
N GLU A 54 14.46 -1.91 0.16
CA GLU A 54 13.74 -1.32 -0.98
C GLU A 54 12.24 -1.67 -0.92
N TRP A 55 11.37 -0.67 -1.10
CA TRP A 55 9.93 -0.90 -1.23
C TRP A 55 9.58 -1.31 -2.66
N LYS A 56 9.00 -2.50 -2.81
CA LYS A 56 8.58 -3.03 -4.11
C LYS A 56 7.07 -3.06 -4.22
N LEU A 57 6.54 -2.43 -5.26
CA LEU A 57 5.13 -2.54 -5.61
C LEU A 57 4.77 -4.01 -5.86
N GLN A 58 3.64 -4.45 -5.32
CA GLN A 58 3.12 -5.80 -5.49
C GLN A 58 2.01 -5.80 -6.55
N SER A 59 1.99 -6.86 -7.36
CA SER A 59 0.88 -7.16 -8.26
C SER A 59 -0.38 -7.55 -7.49
N LYS A 60 -1.54 -7.48 -8.16
CA LYS A 60 -2.82 -7.87 -7.55
C LYS A 60 -2.87 -9.36 -7.22
N GLU A 61 -2.15 -10.17 -7.98
CA GLU A 61 -1.99 -11.61 -7.77
C GLU A 61 -1.19 -11.88 -6.49
N GLU A 62 -0.03 -11.25 -6.34
CA GLU A 62 0.81 -11.39 -5.13
C GLU A 62 0.08 -10.92 -3.87
N VAL A 63 -0.68 -9.82 -3.95
CA VAL A 63 -1.45 -9.32 -2.80
C VAL A 63 -2.47 -10.34 -2.29
N LYS A 64 -3.13 -11.09 -3.18
CA LYS A 64 -4.10 -12.13 -2.79
C LYS A 64 -3.45 -13.25 -1.99
N ASP A 65 -2.18 -13.54 -2.25
CA ASP A 65 -1.42 -14.56 -1.54
C ASP A 65 -0.86 -14.05 -0.19
N LEU A 66 -0.78 -12.73 -0.01
CA LEU A 66 -0.28 -12.11 1.22
C LEU A 66 -1.37 -11.94 2.28
N PHE A 67 -2.57 -11.48 1.88
CA PHE A 67 -3.68 -11.26 2.80
C PHE A 67 -5.02 -11.23 2.08
N LYS A 68 -6.08 -11.47 2.85
CA LYS A 68 -7.46 -11.38 2.38
C LYS A 68 -8.08 -10.05 2.81
N ILE A 69 -8.75 -9.38 1.88
CA ILE A 69 -9.57 -8.20 2.19
C ILE A 69 -11.01 -8.67 2.30
N ILE A 70 -11.65 -8.33 3.43
CA ILE A 70 -13.04 -8.66 3.72
C ILE A 70 -13.82 -7.35 3.72
N GLY A 71 -14.91 -7.29 2.95
CA GLY A 71 -15.82 -6.16 2.86
C GLY A 71 -17.27 -6.62 2.87
#